data_AF-A0A359FVS5-F1
#
_entry.id   AF-A0A359FVS5-F1
#
_cell.length_a   1.000
_cell.length_b   1.000
_cell.length_c   1.000
_cell.angle_alpha   90.00
_cell.angle_beta   90.00
_cell.angle_gamma   90.00
#
_symmetry.space_group_name_H-M   'P 1'
#
loop_
_entity.id
_entity.type
_entity.pdbx_description
1 polymer ?
#
loop_
_entity_poly.entity_id
_entity_poly.type
_entity_poly.pdbx_seq_one_letter_code
_entity_poly.pdbx_strand_id
1 'polypeptide(L)'
;LMGLRDFGYILRLRILSSNKVSWRSSFNIIMLWEFTSAITPSAVGGTSVAVFFINKEGIRLGKSTAVVLVTSFLDELFFILTFPLLVILIGSSNIFSPDQQQAIVPWYQNQFAIFALIGYALKVLYTIIVSYGLFVNPRGLKWLLLWIFKLPIIRKWR
;
A
#
# COMPACT_ATOMS: atom_id res chain seq x y z
N LEU A 1 18.91 -6.19 9.76
CA LEU A 1 17.86 -6.23 8.72
C LEU A 1 17.14 -4.89 8.51
N MET A 2 16.82 -4.13 9.56
CA MET A 2 16.15 -2.81 9.43
C MET A 2 16.91 -1.78 8.59
N GLY A 3 18.23 -1.64 8.77
CA GLY A 3 19.02 -0.67 7.98
C GLY A 3 19.04 -0.94 6.46
N LEU A 4 18.96 -2.21 6.03
CA LEU A 4 18.90 -2.57 4.61
C LEU A 4 17.56 -2.17 4.00
N ARG A 5 16.47 -2.37 4.76
CA ARG A 5 15.11 -1.96 4.37
C ARG A 5 15.04 -0.46 4.18
N ASP A 6 15.51 0.30 5.16
CA ASP A 6 15.43 1.77 5.13
C ASP A 6 16.29 2.33 3.98
N PHE A 7 17.46 1.73 3.73
CA PHE A 7 18.26 2.04 2.55
C PHE A 7 17.52 1.74 1.23
N GLY A 8 16.81 0.62 1.15
CA GLY A 8 15.95 0.28 0.02
C GLY A 8 14.86 1.32 -0.22
N TYR A 9 14.23 1.82 0.86
CA TYR A 9 13.23 2.89 0.77
C TYR A 9 13.81 4.22 0.27
N ILE A 10 15.02 4.58 0.72
CA ILE A 10 15.74 5.76 0.25
C ILE A 10 16.02 5.64 -1.25
N LEU A 11 16.54 4.49 -1.69
CA LEU A 11 16.84 4.24 -3.09
C LEU A 11 15.56 4.30 -3.96
N ARG A 12 14.48 3.67 -3.51
CA ARG A 12 13.17 3.68 -4.16
C ARG A 12 12.67 5.12 -4.34
N LEU A 13 12.64 5.91 -3.28
CA LEU A 13 12.17 7.30 -3.32
C LEU A 13 12.99 8.13 -4.32
N ARG A 14 14.30 7.90 -4.38
CA ARG A 14 15.20 8.59 -5.29
C ARG A 14 14.95 8.22 -6.76
N ILE A 15 14.73 6.94 -7.04
CA ILE A 15 14.38 6.45 -8.39
C ILE A 15 13.02 7.04 -8.83
N LEU A 16 11.99 6.95 -7.99
CA LEU A 16 10.66 7.47 -8.32
C LEU A 16 10.60 9.00 -8.42
N SER A 17 11.46 9.71 -7.69
CA SER A 17 11.58 11.18 -7.80
C SER A 17 12.43 11.64 -9.00
N SER A 18 12.94 10.72 -9.82
CA SER A 18 13.85 10.99 -10.95
C SER A 18 15.17 11.64 -10.50
N ASN A 19 15.74 11.17 -9.38
CA ASN A 19 16.97 11.69 -8.75
C ASN A 19 16.93 13.18 -8.38
N LYS A 20 15.75 13.80 -8.31
CA LYS A 20 15.62 15.22 -7.91
C LYS A 20 15.85 15.45 -6.42
N VAL A 21 15.69 14.42 -5.60
CA VAL A 21 15.90 14.47 -4.15
C VAL A 21 17.33 14.05 -3.83
N SER A 22 18.02 14.83 -2.99
CA SER A 22 19.37 14.52 -2.52
C SER A 22 19.35 13.31 -1.58
N TRP A 23 20.47 12.60 -1.43
CA TRP A 23 20.58 11.46 -0.50
C TRP A 23 20.21 11.83 0.94
N ARG A 24 20.64 13.00 1.42
CA ARG A 24 20.31 13.51 2.76
C ARG A 24 18.83 13.83 2.91
N SER A 25 18.24 14.47 1.89
CA SER A 25 16.81 14.76 1.85
C SER A 25 15.97 13.48 1.82
N SER A 26 16.35 12.49 1.01
CA SER A 26 15.66 11.19 0.95
C SER A 26 15.74 10.45 2.28
N PHE A 27 16.89 10.47 2.94
CA PHE A 27 17.03 9.93 4.30
C PHE A 27 16.08 10.61 5.28
N ASN A 28 16.09 11.94 5.34
CA ASN A 28 15.21 12.69 6.23
C ASN A 28 13.73 12.38 5.96
N ILE A 29 13.30 12.36 4.69
CA ILE A 29 11.93 12.03 4.32
C ILE A 29 11.54 10.64 4.81
N ILE A 30 12.37 9.63 4.57
CA ILE A 30 12.07 8.25 5.00
C ILE A 30 12.02 8.15 6.54
N MET A 31 12.96 8.76 7.25
CA MET A 31 12.95 8.75 8.71
C MET A 31 11.71 9.44 9.29
N LEU A 32 11.34 10.60 8.75
CA LEU A 32 10.13 11.32 9.15
C LEU A 32 8.86 10.56 8.77
N TRP A 33 8.85 9.87 7.64
CA TRP A 33 7.72 9.05 7.20
C TRP A 33 7.53 7.84 8.12
N GLU A 34 8.59 7.07 8.40
CA GLU A 34 8.53 5.93 9.33
C GLU A 34 8.13 6.38 10.75
N PHE A 35 8.70 7.48 11.24
CA PHE A 35 8.32 8.07 12.53
C PHE A 35 6.84 8.45 12.56
N THR A 36 6.36 9.14 11.53
CA THR A 36 4.95 9.54 11.42
C THR A 36 4.05 8.30 11.42
N SER A 37 4.41 7.28 10.65
CA SER A 37 3.65 6.03 10.56
C SER A 37 3.56 5.32 11.90
N ALA A 38 4.60 5.40 12.73
CA ALA A 38 4.63 4.79 14.07
C ALA A 38 3.76 5.54 15.09
N ILE A 39 3.64 6.87 14.99
CA ILE A 39 2.87 7.68 15.96
C ILE A 39 1.40 7.86 15.56
N THR A 40 1.06 7.71 14.27
CA THR A 40 -0.31 7.94 13.78
C THR A 40 -1.16 6.67 13.77
N PRO A 41 -2.51 6.78 13.92
CA PRO A 41 -3.40 5.63 13.76
C PRO A 41 -3.23 4.98 12.38
N SER A 42 -3.35 3.65 12.34
CA SER A 42 -3.11 2.80 11.16
C SER A 42 -3.83 3.24 9.87
N ALA A 43 -4.91 4.01 9.98
CA ALA A 43 -5.76 4.42 8.86
C ALA A 43 -5.34 5.70 8.10
N VAL A 44 -4.51 6.60 8.66
CA VAL A 44 -4.40 7.98 8.11
C VAL A 44 -2.97 8.50 7.87
N GLY A 45 -1.98 8.15 8.70
CA GLY A 45 -0.96 9.16 8.97
C GLY A 45 0.35 9.11 8.20
N GLY A 46 0.86 7.96 7.76
CA GLY A 46 2.18 7.91 7.12
C GLY A 46 2.21 8.52 5.71
N THR A 47 1.37 7.99 4.82
CA THR A 47 1.36 8.31 3.38
C THR A 47 0.90 9.74 3.08
N SER A 48 -0.09 10.25 3.81
CA SER A 48 -0.60 11.61 3.63
C SER A 48 0.48 12.67 3.93
N VAL A 49 1.26 12.45 4.99
CA VAL A 49 2.33 13.37 5.42
C VAL A 49 3.58 13.20 4.55
N ALA A 50 3.84 12.00 4.03
CA ALA A 50 4.93 11.77 3.08
C ALA A 50 4.82 12.65 1.82
N VAL A 51 3.60 12.86 1.30
CA VAL A 51 3.36 13.78 0.17
C VAL A 51 3.84 15.19 0.50
N PHE A 52 3.57 15.66 1.72
CA PHE A 52 3.97 16.98 2.20
C PHE A 52 5.49 17.10 2.31
N PHE A 53 6.17 16.11 2.89
CA PHE A 53 7.64 16.11 3.00
C PHE A 53 8.33 16.12 1.63
N ILE A 54 7.83 15.34 0.67
CA ILE A 54 8.36 15.32 -0.71
C ILE A 54 8.09 16.66 -1.41
N ASN A 55 6.92 17.28 -1.18
CA ASN A 55 6.62 18.58 -1.75
C ASN A 55 7.53 19.70 -1.21
N LYS A 56 7.89 19.64 0.07
CA LYS A 56 8.79 20.61 0.72
C LYS A 56 10.21 20.60 0.12
N GLU A 57 10.65 19.50 -0.49
CA GLU A 57 11.91 19.39 -1.24
C GLU A 57 11.84 19.96 -2.67
N GLY A 58 10.78 20.70 -3.02
CA GLY A 58 10.64 21.38 -4.32
C GLY A 58 10.01 20.53 -5.43
N ILE A 59 9.46 19.36 -5.11
CA ILE A 59 8.68 18.56 -6.05
C ILE A 59 7.23 19.08 -6.10
N ARG A 60 6.69 19.28 -7.31
CA ARG A 60 5.29 19.70 -7.50
C ARG A 60 4.35 18.74 -6.77
N LEU A 61 3.34 19.28 -6.08
CA LEU A 61 2.37 18.51 -5.27
C LEU A 61 1.81 17.30 -6.03
N GLY A 62 1.41 17.48 -7.30
CA GLY A 62 0.88 16.38 -8.13
C GLY A 62 1.91 15.28 -8.47
N LYS A 63 3.21 15.61 -8.54
CA LYS A 63 4.27 14.60 -8.69
C LYS A 63 4.54 13.91 -7.36
N SER A 64 4.51 14.63 -6.24
CA SER A 64 4.66 14.04 -4.89
C SER A 64 3.55 13.04 -4.57
N THR A 65 2.29 13.37 -4.87
CA THR A 65 1.16 12.45 -4.71
C THR A 65 1.29 11.23 -5.62
N ALA A 66 1.68 11.42 -6.88
CA ALA A 66 1.90 10.31 -7.81
C ALA A 66 3.01 9.36 -7.31
N VAL A 67 4.13 9.90 -6.81
CA VAL A 67 5.22 9.07 -6.24
C VAL A 67 4.71 8.22 -5.09
N VAL A 68 3.97 8.81 -4.14
CA VAL A 68 3.42 8.08 -2.98
C VAL A 68 2.39 7.03 -3.43
N LEU A 69 1.50 7.37 -4.37
CA LEU A 69 0.54 6.41 -4.92
C LEU A 69 1.22 5.23 -5.63
N VAL A 70 2.27 5.48 -6.41
CA VAL A 70 3.05 4.40 -7.03
C VAL A 70 3.73 3.54 -5.97
N THR A 71 4.30 4.14 -4.91
CA THR A 71 4.89 3.32 -3.83
C THR A 71 3.87 2.41 -3.16
N SER A 72 2.68 2.93 -2.83
CA SER A 72 1.62 2.12 -2.24
C SER A 72 1.14 1.04 -3.22
N PHE A 73 0.99 1.36 -4.51
CA PHE A 73 0.65 0.37 -5.53
C PHE A 73 1.69 -0.77 -5.61
N LEU A 74 2.99 -0.44 -5.58
CA LEU A 74 4.06 -1.43 -5.60
C LEU A 74 4.03 -2.34 -4.35
N ASP A 75 3.73 -1.77 -3.19
CA ASP A 75 3.61 -2.53 -1.93
C ASP A 75 2.42 -3.52 -2.01
N GLU A 76 1.29 -3.08 -2.55
CA GLU A 76 0.12 -3.95 -2.75
C GLU A 76 0.36 -5.01 -3.82
N LEU A 77 1.06 -4.67 -4.91
CA LEU A 77 1.46 -5.63 -5.94
C LEU A 77 2.37 -6.70 -5.35
N PHE A 78 3.35 -6.31 -4.53
CA PHE A 78 4.22 -7.23 -3.83
C PHE A 78 3.42 -8.18 -2.94
N PHE A 79 2.43 -7.69 -2.18
CA PHE A 79 1.56 -8.52 -1.37
C PHE A 79 0.76 -9.52 -2.21
N ILE A 80 0.14 -9.07 -3.31
CA ILE A 80 -0.70 -9.90 -4.19
C ILE A 80 0.10 -11.03 -4.83
N LEU A 81 1.37 -10.80 -5.15
CA LEU A 81 2.27 -11.80 -5.73
C LEU A 81 2.85 -12.75 -4.66
N THR A 82 3.24 -12.20 -3.51
CA THR A 82 3.93 -12.96 -2.47
C THR A 82 2.97 -13.86 -1.70
N PHE A 83 1.74 -13.41 -1.43
CA PHE A 83 0.74 -14.20 -0.71
C PHE A 83 0.46 -15.57 -1.34
N PRO A 84 0.09 -15.69 -2.63
CA PRO A 84 -0.14 -16.99 -3.27
C PRO A 84 1.15 -17.82 -3.33
N LEU A 85 2.30 -17.18 -3.55
CA LEU A 85 3.60 -17.86 -3.55
C LEU A 85 3.90 -18.48 -2.17
N LEU A 86 3.60 -17.80 -1.07
CA LEU A 86 3.70 -18.35 0.28
C LEU A 86 2.73 -19.51 0.52
N VAL A 87 1.49 -19.39 0.05
CA VAL A 87 0.48 -20.46 0.16
C VAL A 87 0.93 -21.73 -0.58
N ILE A 88 1.57 -21.58 -1.74
CA ILE A 88 2.10 -22.71 -2.52
C ILE A 88 3.33 -23.32 -1.83
N LEU A 89 4.26 -22.52 -1.32
CA LEU A 89 5.52 -22.99 -0.75
C LEU A 89 5.36 -23.66 0.62
N ILE A 90 4.51 -23.11 1.48
CA ILE A 90 4.33 -23.58 2.87
C ILE A 90 3.21 -24.62 2.97
N GLY A 91 2.29 -24.62 2.00
CA GLY A 91 1.09 -25.45 1.99
C GLY A 91 -0.05 -24.82 2.80
N SER A 92 -1.25 -24.81 2.23
CA SER A 92 -2.46 -24.24 2.84
C SER A 92 -2.83 -24.89 4.19
N SER A 93 -2.47 -26.16 4.39
CA SER A 93 -2.73 -26.90 5.64
C SER A 93 -1.88 -26.43 6.83
N ASN A 94 -0.71 -25.82 6.61
CA ASN A 94 0.19 -25.37 7.68
C ASN A 94 -0.02 -23.90 8.06
N ILE A 95 -0.48 -23.06 7.12
CA ILE A 95 -0.64 -21.61 7.35
C ILE A 95 -1.94 -21.31 8.11
N PHE A 96 -3.00 -22.08 7.86
CA PHE A 96 -4.34 -21.79 8.36
C PHE A 96 -4.78 -22.71 9.50
N SER A 97 -3.94 -23.63 9.96
CA SER A 97 -4.27 -24.57 11.04
C SER A 97 -3.29 -24.40 12.22
N PRO A 98 -3.62 -23.53 13.19
CA PRO A 98 -2.79 -23.34 14.38
C PRO A 98 -2.69 -24.62 15.24
N ASP A 99 -3.71 -25.49 15.16
CA ASP A 99 -3.77 -26.78 15.87
C ASP A 99 -3.65 -27.97 14.90
N GLN A 100 -2.83 -28.97 15.26
CA GLN A 100 -2.61 -30.20 14.47
C GLN A 100 -3.90 -30.99 14.18
N GLN A 101 -4.95 -30.83 15.00
CA GLN A 101 -6.25 -31.50 14.81
C GLN A 101 -7.09 -30.88 13.68
N GLN A 102 -6.80 -29.65 13.25
CA GLN A 102 -7.48 -28.97 12.14
C GLN A 102 -6.79 -29.20 10.78
N ALA A 103 -5.64 -29.88 10.76
CA ALA A 103 -4.87 -30.13 9.53
C ALA A 103 -5.56 -31.08 8.52
N ILE A 104 -6.61 -31.79 8.94
CA ILE A 104 -7.35 -32.77 8.12
C ILE A 104 -8.63 -32.16 7.53
N VAL A 105 -8.99 -30.95 7.95
CA VAL A 105 -10.23 -30.28 7.50
C VAL A 105 -10.00 -29.67 6.11
N PRO A 106 -10.89 -29.91 5.13
CA PRO A 106 -10.80 -29.26 3.82
C PRO A 106 -10.73 -27.73 3.93
N TRP A 107 -9.98 -27.09 3.03
CA TRP A 107 -9.73 -25.63 3.04
C TRP A 107 -11.00 -24.77 3.12
N TYR A 108 -12.13 -25.24 2.60
CA TYR A 108 -13.42 -24.53 2.58
C TYR A 108 -14.18 -24.59 3.92
N GLN A 109 -13.74 -25.41 4.88
CA GLN A 109 -14.31 -25.49 6.22
C GLN A 109 -13.46 -24.76 7.26
N ASN A 110 -12.24 -24.35 6.90
CA ASN A 110 -11.36 -23.60 7.77
C ASN A 110 -11.71 -22.10 7.72
N GLN A 111 -12.18 -21.55 8.85
CA GLN A 111 -12.54 -20.13 8.96
C GLN A 111 -11.37 -19.20 8.62
N PHE A 112 -10.14 -19.53 9.03
CA PHE A 112 -8.96 -18.71 8.75
C PHE A 112 -8.63 -18.67 7.24
N ALA A 113 -8.79 -19.79 6.54
CA ALA A 113 -8.57 -19.86 5.10
C ALA A 113 -9.61 -19.02 4.34
N ILE A 114 -10.88 -19.06 4.75
CA ILE A 114 -11.95 -18.24 4.17
C ILE A 114 -11.69 -16.75 4.43
N PHE A 115 -11.36 -16.37 5.67
CA PHE A 115 -11.03 -14.98 6.01
C PHE A 115 -9.84 -14.46 5.20
N ALA A 116 -8.79 -15.27 5.06
CA ALA A 116 -7.62 -14.91 4.26
C ALA A 116 -7.97 -14.75 2.77
N LEU A 117 -8.81 -15.63 2.22
CA LEU A 117 -9.28 -15.55 0.84
C LEU A 117 -10.12 -14.29 0.59
N ILE A 118 -11.04 -13.97 1.50
CA ILE A 118 -11.87 -12.75 1.42
C ILE A 118 -10.97 -11.50 1.51
N GLY A 119 -10.05 -11.46 2.47
CA GLY A 119 -9.10 -10.35 2.61
C GLY A 119 -8.21 -10.18 1.38
N TYR A 120 -7.73 -11.29 0.80
CA TYR A 120 -6.97 -11.29 -0.44
C TYR A 120 -7.81 -10.78 -1.62
N ALA A 121 -9.04 -11.24 -1.78
CA ALA A 121 -9.93 -10.79 -2.85
C ALA A 121 -10.23 -9.28 -2.75
N LEU A 122 -10.47 -8.76 -1.54
CA LEU A 122 -10.65 -7.32 -1.31
C LEU A 122 -9.38 -6.52 -1.67
N LYS A 123 -8.20 -7.02 -1.29
CA LYS A 123 -6.92 -6.41 -1.64
C LYS A 123 -6.68 -6.40 -3.15
N VAL A 124 -6.95 -7.51 -3.84
CA VAL A 124 -6.84 -7.60 -5.31
C VAL A 124 -7.79 -6.60 -5.98
N LEU A 125 -9.04 -6.53 -5.54
CA LEU A 125 -10.01 -5.57 -6.06
C LEU A 125 -9.53 -4.12 -5.87
N TYR A 126 -9.04 -3.79 -4.68
CA TYR A 126 -8.46 -2.48 -4.40
C TYR A 126 -7.29 -2.15 -5.34
N THR A 127 -6.36 -3.09 -5.52
CA THR A 127 -5.19 -2.88 -6.40
C THR A 127 -5.60 -2.73 -7.86
N ILE A 128 -6.61 -3.45 -8.34
CA ILE A 128 -7.15 -3.26 -9.70
C ILE A 128 -7.70 -1.85 -9.88
N ILE A 129 -8.47 -1.35 -8.90
CA ILE A 129 -9.04 0.01 -8.94
C ILE A 129 -7.91 1.06 -8.97
N VAL A 130 -6.90 0.91 -8.11
CA VAL A 130 -5.75 1.82 -8.05
C VAL A 130 -4.92 1.75 -9.33
N SER A 131 -4.66 0.54 -9.84
CA SER A 131 -3.91 0.31 -11.08
C SER A 131 -4.60 0.97 -12.28
N TYR A 132 -5.92 0.79 -12.41
CA TYR A 132 -6.72 1.42 -13.46
C TYR A 132 -6.64 2.96 -13.37
N GLY A 133 -6.74 3.51 -12.15
CA GLY A 133 -6.59 4.94 -11.91
C GLY A 133 -5.20 5.48 -12.23
N LEU A 134 -4.15 4.68 -12.06
CA LEU A 134 -2.77 5.13 -12.24
C LEU A 134 -2.29 5.02 -13.69
N PHE A 135 -2.60 3.92 -14.37
CA PHE A 135 -2.06 3.60 -15.70
C PHE A 135 -3.01 3.92 -16.85
N VAL A 136 -4.32 3.72 -16.69
CA VAL A 136 -5.27 3.84 -17.81
C VAL A 136 -5.85 5.23 -17.87
N ASN A 137 -6.39 5.74 -16.75
CA ASN A 137 -7.00 7.07 -16.74
C ASN A 137 -6.87 7.78 -15.39
N PRO A 138 -5.84 8.65 -15.21
CA PRO A 138 -5.71 9.47 -14.02
C PRO A 138 -6.88 10.46 -13.83
N ARG A 139 -7.63 10.80 -14.89
CA ARG A 139 -8.89 11.57 -14.77
C ARG A 139 -10.04 10.69 -14.27
N GLY A 140 -9.98 9.38 -14.53
CA GLY A 140 -10.93 8.38 -14.02
C GLY A 140 -10.88 8.26 -12.50
N LEU A 141 -9.69 8.30 -11.89
CA LEU A 141 -9.54 8.32 -10.43
C LEU A 141 -10.18 9.57 -9.82
N LYS A 142 -9.95 10.75 -10.44
CA LYS A 142 -10.62 12.00 -10.04
C LYS A 142 -12.13 11.88 -10.17
N TRP A 143 -12.64 11.28 -11.24
CA TRP A 143 -14.08 11.07 -11.44
C TRP A 143 -14.66 10.13 -10.38
N LEU A 144 -14.03 8.98 -10.12
CA LEU A 144 -14.43 8.03 -9.07
C LEU A 144 -14.47 8.67 -7.69
N LEU A 145 -13.42 9.44 -7.36
CA LEU A 145 -13.35 10.19 -6.10
C LEU A 145 -14.51 11.20 -6.03
N LEU A 146 -14.69 12.02 -7.07
CA LEU A 146 -15.80 12.99 -7.14
C LEU A 146 -17.18 12.32 -7.12
N TRP A 147 -17.29 11.09 -7.60
CA TRP A 147 -18.54 10.32 -7.62
C TRP A 147 -18.87 9.76 -6.23
N ILE A 148 -17.88 9.24 -5.50
CA ILE A 148 -18.02 8.85 -4.09
C ILE A 148 -18.37 10.07 -3.23
N PHE A 149 -17.69 11.20 -3.43
CA PHE A 149 -17.97 12.45 -2.70
C PHE A 149 -19.27 13.17 -3.14
N LYS A 150 -19.99 12.66 -4.16
CA LYS A 150 -21.34 13.11 -4.52
C LYS A 150 -22.44 12.44 -3.69
N LEU A 151 -22.11 11.43 -2.88
CA LEU A 151 -23.07 10.80 -1.98
C LEU A 151 -23.60 11.83 -0.94
N PRO A 152 -24.92 11.83 -0.67
CA PRO A 152 -25.57 12.86 0.15
C PRO A 152 -25.01 12.94 1.59
N ILE A 153 -24.42 11.86 2.10
CA ILE A 153 -23.82 11.77 3.45
C ILE A 153 -22.51 12.57 3.57
N ILE A 154 -21.74 12.72 2.48
CA ILE A 154 -20.37 13.27 2.51
C ILE A 154 -20.31 14.67 1.85
N ARG A 155 -21.44 15.19 1.38
CA ARG A 155 -21.58 16.50 0.72
C ARG A 155 -21.12 17.70 1.57
N LYS A 156 -20.96 17.50 2.89
CA LYS A 156 -20.52 18.51 3.87
C LYS A 156 -19.00 18.75 3.87
N TRP A 157 -18.22 17.91 3.20
CA TRP A 157 -16.74 17.95 3.17
C TRP A 157 -16.16 18.34 1.79
N ARG A 158 -17.01 18.95 0.95
CA ARG A 158 -16.60 19.43 -0.38
C ARG A 158 -15.76 20.69 -0.28
#